data_AF-X6MXG2-F1
#
_entry.id   AF-X6MXG2-F1
#
_cell.length_a   1.000
_cell.length_b   1.000
_cell.length_c   1.000
_cell.angle_alpha   90.00
_cell.angle_beta   90.00
_cell.angle_gamma   90.00
#
_symmetry.space_group_name_H-M   'P 1'
#
loop_
_entity.id
_entity.type
_entity.pdbx_description
1 polymer ?
#
loop_
_entity_poly.entity_id
_entity_poly.type
_entity_poly.pdbx_seq_one_letter_code
_entity_poly.pdbx_strand_id
1 'polypeptide(L)'
;AGGPYYCAEDEYIEAVDACTQLPSEIDVDKLVQTTKQFATSGDIDATSNIATMRVYLYSGTKDTVVQSGCVKKGQEYFAEFAQESSQVYFQNNISSEHAMITDFYGNKCSDLAEPYINNCGYDLAGAILEFILNTKLNSPVNSNQVPLSTFFCRLIYNNLIQISQDQFTPNKEAPKSISMEVKPVHEFWKREEKKNVIMRNRDIAFVYVPTGCSINPLPSNCILHVVFHGCEQYIQASYNGKQFNDTYARNAGYNEWAETNKIVLLYPQAAADDAKGNPDGCWDWWGYNGKNYAWKSGDQITTVANMVSYIFGN
;
A
#
# COMPACT_ATOMS: atom_id res chain seq x y z
N ALA A 1 -2.18 1.85 9.95
CA ALA A 1 -1.48 2.74 10.90
C ALA A 1 -0.01 2.34 10.94
N GLY A 2 0.93 3.28 11.05
CA GLY A 2 2.37 2.99 11.08
C GLY A 2 3.15 4.04 11.87
N GLY A 3 4.21 3.61 12.56
CA GLY A 3 5.11 4.47 13.33
C GLY A 3 6.28 5.03 12.50
N PRO A 4 7.36 5.50 13.16
CA PRO A 4 8.57 5.95 12.48
C PRO A 4 9.21 4.86 11.60
N TYR A 5 9.94 5.31 10.56
CA TYR A 5 10.76 4.42 9.75
C TYR A 5 11.85 3.77 10.61
N TYR A 6 12.08 2.46 10.39
CA TYR A 6 13.04 1.62 11.12
C TYR A 6 12.76 1.48 12.63
N CYS A 7 11.52 1.72 13.07
CA CYS A 7 11.16 1.63 14.49
C CYS A 7 11.49 0.26 15.13
N ALA A 8 11.30 -0.85 14.39
CA ALA A 8 11.53 -2.19 14.93
C ALA A 8 13.03 -2.52 15.15
N GLU A 9 13.96 -1.76 14.56
CA GLU A 9 15.40 -1.98 14.72
C GLU A 9 15.87 -3.45 14.52
N ASP A 10 15.28 -4.14 13.55
CA ASP A 10 15.54 -5.55 13.19
C ASP A 10 14.99 -6.58 14.21
N GLU A 11 14.19 -6.15 15.19
CA GLU A 11 13.71 -6.98 16.29
C GLU A 11 12.18 -7.09 16.27
N TYR A 12 11.68 -8.34 16.18
CA TYR A 12 10.24 -8.62 16.16
C TYR A 12 9.53 -8.14 17.42
N ILE A 13 10.16 -8.26 18.59
CA ILE A 13 9.55 -7.85 19.86
C ILE A 13 9.39 -6.33 19.92
N GLU A 14 10.40 -5.58 19.51
CA GLU A 14 10.32 -4.12 19.39
C GLU A 14 9.20 -3.71 18.42
N ALA A 15 9.06 -4.46 17.32
CA ALA A 15 8.00 -4.26 16.35
C ALA A 15 6.62 -4.39 17.02
N VAL A 16 6.31 -5.52 17.66
CA VAL A 16 4.96 -5.76 18.21
C VAL A 16 4.68 -5.04 19.52
N ASP A 17 5.70 -4.61 20.27
CA ASP A 17 5.53 -3.91 21.54
C ASP A 17 5.68 -2.38 21.37
N ALA A 18 6.91 -1.87 21.29
CA ALA A 18 7.16 -0.44 21.26
C ALA A 18 6.49 0.25 20.06
N CYS A 19 6.66 -0.32 18.87
CA CYS A 19 6.21 0.30 17.63
C CYS A 19 4.69 0.26 17.40
N THR A 20 3.95 -0.56 18.17
CA THR A 20 2.48 -0.60 18.06
C THR A 20 1.72 -0.28 19.35
N GLN A 21 2.32 -0.49 20.53
CA GLN A 21 1.64 -0.38 21.82
C GLN A 21 2.26 0.64 22.78
N LEU A 22 3.58 0.85 22.76
CA LEU A 22 4.28 1.64 23.78
C LEU A 22 4.96 2.87 23.17
N PRO A 23 4.20 3.95 22.85
CA PRO A 23 4.76 5.13 22.19
C PRO A 23 5.80 5.87 23.03
N SER A 24 5.84 5.66 24.34
CA SER A 24 6.88 6.22 25.22
C SER A 24 8.25 5.57 25.05
N GLU A 25 8.32 4.38 24.46
CA GLU A 25 9.57 3.64 24.25
C GLU A 25 10.22 3.97 22.89
N ILE A 26 9.46 4.57 21.97
CA ILE A 26 9.97 4.99 20.66
C ILE A 26 10.85 6.24 20.79
N ASP A 27 12.16 6.06 20.62
CA ASP A 27 13.16 7.14 20.58
C ASP A 27 13.27 7.73 19.16
N VAL A 28 12.52 8.80 18.90
CA VAL A 28 12.50 9.48 17.59
C VAL A 28 13.87 10.06 17.23
N ASP A 29 14.61 10.63 18.18
CA ASP A 29 15.90 11.25 17.92
C ASP A 29 16.92 10.20 17.47
N LYS A 30 16.93 9.04 18.13
CA LYS A 30 17.74 7.89 17.73
C LYS A 30 17.38 7.44 16.30
N LEU A 31 16.09 7.25 16.00
CA LEU A 31 15.66 6.80 14.67
C LEU A 31 16.00 7.82 13.57
N VAL A 32 15.90 9.12 13.84
CA VAL A 32 16.33 10.19 12.92
C VAL A 32 17.84 10.13 12.68
N GLN A 33 18.65 9.92 13.72
CA GLN A 33 20.10 9.77 13.58
C GLN A 33 20.47 8.52 12.77
N THR A 34 19.85 7.38 13.06
CA THR A 34 20.03 6.12 12.31
C THR A 34 19.67 6.31 10.83
N THR A 35 18.57 7.01 10.54
CA THR A 35 18.17 7.30 9.15
C THR A 35 19.21 8.16 8.42
N LYS A 36 19.73 9.21 9.08
CA LYS A 36 20.81 10.06 8.52
C LYS A 36 22.09 9.25 8.29
N GLN A 37 22.38 8.26 9.14
CA GLN A 37 23.50 7.34 8.95
C GLN A 37 23.29 6.43 7.74
N PHE A 38 22.12 5.81 7.58
CA PHE A 38 21.78 5.02 6.39
C PHE A 38 21.89 5.83 5.09
N ALA A 39 21.51 7.11 5.12
CA ALA A 39 21.68 7.98 3.95
C ALA A 39 23.16 8.29 3.67
N THR A 40 23.97 8.43 4.72
CA THR A 40 25.42 8.69 4.61
C THR A 40 26.18 7.45 4.10
N SER A 41 25.78 6.25 4.49
CA SER A 41 26.34 4.99 4.00
C SER A 41 25.87 4.63 2.58
N GLY A 42 24.80 5.27 2.10
CA GLY A 42 24.21 5.01 0.78
C GLY A 42 23.18 3.89 0.76
N ASP A 43 22.80 3.36 1.93
CA ASP A 43 21.78 2.31 2.07
C ASP A 43 20.37 2.81 1.72
N ILE A 44 20.12 4.11 1.93
CA ILE A 44 18.91 4.83 1.48
C ILE A 44 19.25 6.06 0.64
N ASP A 45 18.24 6.75 0.11
CA ASP A 45 18.42 8.02 -0.57
C ASP A 45 18.72 9.15 0.42
N ALA A 46 19.29 10.26 -0.08
CA ALA A 46 19.55 11.41 0.75
C ALA A 46 18.27 11.89 1.46
N THR A 47 18.35 12.12 2.77
CA THR A 47 17.21 12.60 3.58
C THR A 47 16.74 14.01 3.16
N SER A 48 17.54 14.75 2.39
CA SER A 48 17.08 15.99 1.75
C SER A 48 15.91 15.77 0.78
N ASN A 49 15.75 14.56 0.24
CA ASN A 49 14.67 14.26 -0.70
C ASN A 49 13.30 14.28 -0.02
N ILE A 50 13.22 13.88 1.25
CA ILE A 50 11.95 13.89 2.01
C ILE A 50 11.59 15.29 2.52
N ALA A 51 12.53 16.24 2.52
CA ALA A 51 12.30 17.58 3.04
C ALA A 51 11.22 18.37 2.29
N THR A 52 10.98 18.05 1.02
CA THR A 52 9.94 18.67 0.18
C THR A 52 8.72 17.76 -0.04
N MET A 53 8.74 16.54 0.48
CA MET A 53 7.63 15.60 0.38
C MET A 53 6.49 15.98 1.33
N ARG A 54 5.29 15.51 1.03
CA ARG A 54 4.11 15.66 1.89
C ARG A 54 3.75 14.31 2.48
N VAL A 55 3.62 14.24 3.79
CA VAL A 55 3.35 13.02 4.54
C VAL A 55 2.01 13.16 5.25
N TYR A 56 1.05 12.32 4.86
CA TYR A 56 -0.24 12.22 5.52
C TYR A 56 -0.23 10.97 6.41
N LEU A 57 -0.44 11.16 7.72
CA LEU A 57 -0.58 10.09 8.69
C LEU A 57 -2.03 10.00 9.17
N TYR A 58 -2.51 8.78 9.38
CA TYR A 58 -3.85 8.51 9.91
C TYR A 58 -3.81 7.46 11.01
N SER A 59 -4.58 7.69 12.07
CA SER A 59 -4.92 6.67 13.07
C SER A 59 -6.32 6.93 13.62
N GLY A 60 -7.11 5.88 13.78
CA GLY A 60 -8.39 5.98 14.46
C GLY A 60 -8.22 6.22 15.95
N THR A 61 -9.08 7.03 16.58
CA THR A 61 -8.98 7.28 18.03
C THR A 61 -9.23 6.05 18.89
N LYS A 62 -9.75 4.97 18.30
CA LYS A 62 -10.07 3.71 18.97
C LYS A 62 -9.22 2.54 18.45
N ASP A 63 -8.19 2.80 17.65
CA ASP A 63 -7.29 1.77 17.15
C ASP A 63 -6.60 1.04 18.32
N THR A 64 -6.99 -0.22 18.52
CA THR A 64 -6.44 -1.08 19.58
C THR A 64 -5.26 -1.94 19.12
N VAL A 65 -4.94 -1.96 17.83
CA VAL A 65 -3.86 -2.77 17.26
C VAL A 65 -2.58 -1.98 17.09
N VAL A 66 -2.68 -0.73 16.64
CA VAL A 66 -1.55 0.21 16.56
C VAL A 66 -2.02 1.51 17.19
N GLN A 67 -1.64 1.69 18.45
CA GLN A 67 -2.07 2.83 19.23
C GLN A 67 -1.74 4.14 18.53
N SER A 68 -2.68 5.09 18.56
CA SER A 68 -2.54 6.38 17.92
C SER A 68 -1.29 7.16 18.37
N GLY A 69 -0.77 6.88 19.57
CA GLY A 69 0.50 7.44 20.04
C GLY A 69 1.70 7.02 19.20
N CYS A 70 1.76 5.77 18.72
CA CYS A 70 2.86 5.27 17.90
C CYS A 70 2.84 5.93 16.50
N VAL A 71 1.65 6.15 15.94
CA VAL A 71 1.50 6.92 14.69
C VAL A 71 1.89 8.39 14.88
N LYS A 72 1.57 8.97 16.05
CA LYS A 72 2.03 10.31 16.41
C LYS A 72 3.55 10.40 16.48
N LYS A 73 4.24 9.36 16.98
CA LYS A 73 5.71 9.28 16.90
C LYS A 73 6.20 9.28 15.46
N GLY A 74 5.48 8.66 14.53
CA GLY A 74 5.73 8.78 13.10
C GLY A 74 5.62 10.23 12.59
N GLN A 75 4.61 10.98 13.04
CA GLN A 75 4.48 12.41 12.71
C GLN A 75 5.65 13.24 13.25
N GLU A 76 6.06 13.00 14.51
CA GLU A 76 7.24 13.64 15.12
C GLU A 76 8.50 13.34 14.29
N TYR A 77 8.71 12.08 13.92
CA TYR A 77 9.82 11.65 13.09
C TYR A 77 9.88 12.34 11.72
N PHE A 78 8.76 12.40 10.98
CA PHE A 78 8.77 13.07 9.67
C PHE A 78 8.92 14.59 9.77
N ALA A 79 8.49 15.20 10.88
CA ALA A 79 8.66 16.63 11.11
C ALA A 79 10.14 17.03 11.25
N GLU A 80 11.01 16.15 11.73
CA GLU A 80 12.46 16.38 11.83
C GLU A 80 13.17 16.51 10.47
N PHE A 81 12.50 16.11 9.38
CA PHE A 81 13.02 16.22 8.03
C PHE A 81 12.28 17.26 7.18
N ALA A 82 11.06 17.62 7.54
CA ALA A 82 10.22 18.53 6.75
C ALA A 82 10.76 19.96 6.77
N GLN A 83 10.72 20.63 5.61
CA GLN A 83 11.09 22.04 5.51
C GLN A 83 10.01 22.96 6.10
N GLU A 84 8.74 22.61 5.91
CA GLU A 84 7.57 23.37 6.34
C GLU A 84 6.63 22.47 7.16
N SER A 85 6.07 23.02 8.25
CA SER A 85 5.14 22.27 9.11
C SER A 85 3.87 21.81 8.38
N SER A 86 3.50 22.48 7.29
CA SER A 86 2.33 22.12 6.48
C SER A 86 2.50 20.84 5.67
N GLN A 87 3.71 20.28 5.60
CA GLN A 87 4.03 19.09 4.82
C GLN A 87 3.71 17.79 5.56
N VAL A 88 3.66 17.81 6.89
CA VAL A 88 3.36 16.61 7.70
C VAL A 88 2.04 16.84 8.40
N TYR A 89 1.03 16.04 8.08
CA TYR A 89 -0.29 16.14 8.67
C TYR A 89 -0.69 14.83 9.32
N PHE A 90 -1.19 14.90 10.55
CA PHE A 90 -1.70 13.74 11.28
C PHE A 90 -3.19 13.89 11.56
N GLN A 91 -3.97 13.04 10.91
CA GLN A 91 -5.41 12.94 11.10
C GLN A 91 -5.73 11.87 12.15
N ASN A 92 -6.32 12.29 13.26
CA ASN A 92 -6.64 11.41 14.39
C ASN A 92 -7.96 11.76 15.09
N ASN A 93 -8.95 12.28 14.35
CA ASN A 93 -10.22 12.72 14.92
C ASN A 93 -11.40 11.79 14.60
N ILE A 94 -11.17 10.71 13.85
CA ILE A 94 -12.20 9.74 13.48
C ILE A 94 -12.20 8.61 14.51
N SER A 95 -13.38 8.28 15.04
CA SER A 95 -13.55 7.22 16.04
C SER A 95 -13.59 5.82 15.41
N SER A 96 -12.52 5.47 14.69
CA SER A 96 -12.37 4.17 14.03
C SER A 96 -11.48 3.22 14.83
N GLU A 97 -11.74 1.93 14.68
CA GLU A 97 -10.82 0.83 15.01
C GLU A 97 -9.73 0.67 13.93
N HIS A 98 -8.85 -0.33 14.10
CA HIS A 98 -7.76 -0.63 13.16
C HIS A 98 -8.28 -1.17 11.81
N ALA A 99 -8.41 -0.29 10.82
CA ALA A 99 -8.85 -0.64 9.47
C ALA A 99 -8.42 0.42 8.44
N MET A 100 -8.48 0.05 7.16
CA MET A 100 -8.58 1.04 6.08
C MET A 100 -9.97 1.69 6.14
N ILE A 101 -10.01 3.02 6.16
CA ILE A 101 -11.26 3.76 6.36
C ILE A 101 -11.83 4.23 5.03
N THR A 102 -13.12 4.03 4.85
CA THR A 102 -13.86 4.47 3.67
C THR A 102 -15.17 5.15 4.09
N ASP A 103 -15.88 5.70 3.11
CA ASP A 103 -17.23 6.23 3.24
C ASP A 103 -18.30 5.35 2.57
N PHE A 104 -17.92 4.21 1.97
CA PHE A 104 -18.83 3.40 1.14
C PHE A 104 -18.82 1.91 1.45
N TYR A 105 -17.71 1.32 1.91
CA TYR A 105 -17.55 -0.13 2.05
C TYR A 105 -16.93 -0.53 3.40
N GLY A 106 -17.33 -1.70 3.89
CA GLY A 106 -16.66 -2.36 5.01
C GLY A 106 -17.53 -2.51 6.24
N ASN A 107 -16.91 -2.93 7.34
CA ASN A 107 -17.55 -3.09 8.64
C ASN A 107 -17.94 -1.73 9.25
N LYS A 108 -18.54 -1.74 10.44
CA LYS A 108 -18.78 -0.48 11.15
C LYS A 108 -17.44 0.11 11.57
N CYS A 109 -17.39 1.43 11.65
CA CYS A 109 -16.20 2.16 12.06
C CYS A 109 -15.55 1.64 13.36
N SER A 110 -16.37 1.20 14.32
CA SER A 110 -15.95 0.68 15.63
C SER A 110 -15.47 -0.76 15.65
N ASP A 111 -15.53 -1.47 14.53
CA ASP A 111 -15.28 -2.91 14.51
C ASP A 111 -13.80 -3.17 14.16
N LEU A 112 -13.12 -3.94 15.01
CA LEU A 112 -11.88 -4.61 14.65
C LEU A 112 -12.22 -5.97 14.06
N ALA A 113 -12.40 -6.03 12.75
CA ALA A 113 -12.81 -7.25 12.07
C ALA A 113 -12.36 -7.28 10.60
N GLU A 114 -12.14 -8.49 10.11
CA GLU A 114 -12.00 -8.80 8.68
C GLU A 114 -13.16 -8.19 7.89
N PRO A 115 -12.93 -7.57 6.71
CA PRO A 115 -11.66 -7.52 5.96
C PRO A 115 -10.67 -6.43 6.42
N TYR A 116 -10.86 -5.83 7.60
CA TYR A 116 -10.10 -4.65 8.06
C TYR A 116 -10.24 -3.46 7.11
N ILE A 117 -11.44 -3.32 6.55
CA ILE A 117 -11.92 -2.14 5.83
C ILE A 117 -13.22 -1.75 6.51
N ASN A 118 -13.34 -0.50 6.94
CA ASN A 118 -14.48 0.00 7.69
C ASN A 118 -15.12 1.19 6.96
N ASN A 119 -16.46 1.21 6.93
CA ASN A 119 -17.19 2.39 6.51
C ASN A 119 -17.41 3.31 7.73
N CYS A 120 -16.67 4.42 7.76
CA CYS A 120 -16.77 5.45 8.77
C CYS A 120 -17.45 6.74 8.27
N GLY A 121 -17.94 6.76 7.02
CA GLY A 121 -18.39 8.00 6.38
C GLY A 121 -17.26 9.01 6.19
N TYR A 122 -16.00 8.54 6.09
CA TYR A 122 -14.83 9.38 5.86
C TYR A 122 -14.01 8.83 4.70
N ASP A 123 -13.86 9.63 3.65
CA ASP A 123 -13.06 9.28 2.48
C ASP A 123 -11.56 9.52 2.76
N LEU A 124 -10.92 8.50 3.34
CA LEU A 124 -9.50 8.55 3.66
C LEU A 124 -8.62 8.56 2.40
N ALA A 125 -8.98 7.79 1.37
CA ALA A 125 -8.21 7.71 0.14
C ALA A 125 -8.15 9.07 -0.58
N GLY A 126 -9.30 9.75 -0.70
CA GLY A 126 -9.38 11.10 -1.24
C GLY A 126 -8.55 12.10 -0.44
N ALA A 127 -8.69 12.09 0.89
CA ALA A 127 -7.92 12.97 1.78
C ALA A 127 -6.41 12.79 1.64
N ILE A 128 -5.93 11.54 1.53
CA ILE A 128 -4.52 11.21 1.30
C ILE A 128 -4.06 11.76 -0.06
N LEU A 129 -4.80 11.47 -1.14
CA LEU A 129 -4.41 11.85 -2.50
C LEU A 129 -4.36 13.38 -2.67
N GLU A 130 -5.37 14.11 -2.20
CA GLU A 130 -5.39 15.57 -2.28
C GLU A 130 -4.24 16.20 -1.47
N PHE A 131 -3.95 15.65 -0.28
CA PHE A 131 -2.87 16.17 0.55
C PHE A 131 -1.50 15.95 -0.06
N ILE A 132 -1.21 14.73 -0.53
CA ILE A 132 0.11 14.36 -1.07
C ILE A 132 0.38 15.09 -2.38
N LEU A 133 -0.63 15.17 -3.26
CA LEU A 133 -0.50 15.86 -4.55
C LEU A 133 -0.58 17.38 -4.42
N ASN A 134 -0.93 17.90 -3.23
CA ASN A 134 -1.06 19.33 -2.94
C ASN A 134 -1.92 20.07 -3.97
N THR A 135 -2.99 19.42 -4.42
CA THR A 135 -3.88 19.95 -5.44
C THR A 135 -5.29 19.50 -5.15
N LYS A 136 -6.25 20.35 -5.48
CA LYS A 136 -7.65 19.95 -5.49
C LYS A 136 -7.88 18.98 -6.65
N LEU A 137 -8.41 17.81 -6.35
CA LEU A 137 -8.70 16.80 -7.36
C LEU A 137 -10.14 16.92 -7.87
N ASN A 138 -10.41 16.36 -9.03
CA ASN A 138 -11.78 16.14 -9.49
C ASN A 138 -12.44 15.11 -8.56
N SER A 139 -13.72 15.32 -8.26
CA SER A 139 -14.48 14.39 -7.43
C SER A 139 -14.43 12.95 -7.99
N PRO A 140 -14.43 11.94 -7.12
CA PRO A 140 -14.40 10.54 -7.54
C PRO A 140 -15.68 10.18 -8.31
N VAL A 141 -15.59 9.17 -9.18
CA VAL A 141 -16.80 8.64 -9.84
C VAL A 141 -17.72 8.02 -8.80
N ASN A 142 -18.97 8.48 -8.70
CA ASN A 142 -19.97 7.87 -7.83
C ASN A 142 -20.47 6.56 -8.45
N SER A 143 -19.87 5.42 -8.06
CA SER A 143 -20.31 4.08 -8.48
C SER A 143 -21.79 3.79 -8.11
N ASN A 144 -22.33 4.47 -7.10
CA ASN A 144 -23.72 4.35 -6.64
C ASN A 144 -24.74 5.22 -7.41
N GLN A 145 -24.31 6.20 -8.22
CA GLN A 145 -25.21 7.07 -8.99
C GLN A 145 -25.25 6.73 -10.49
N VAL A 146 -24.48 5.73 -10.88
CA VAL A 146 -24.27 5.35 -12.27
C VAL A 146 -24.92 3.96 -12.44
N PRO A 147 -26.00 3.81 -13.24
CA PRO A 147 -26.66 2.52 -13.40
C PRO A 147 -25.64 1.46 -13.84
N LEU A 148 -25.67 0.25 -13.26
CA LEU A 148 -24.79 -0.87 -13.62
C LEU A 148 -24.76 -1.19 -15.14
N SER A 149 -25.78 -0.76 -15.88
CA SER A 149 -25.90 -0.87 -17.34
C SER A 149 -25.14 0.20 -18.13
N THR A 150 -24.58 1.21 -17.48
CA THR A 150 -23.82 2.27 -18.15
C THR A 150 -22.35 1.90 -18.25
N PHE A 151 -21.74 2.30 -19.36
CA PHE A 151 -20.35 2.02 -19.74
C PHE A 151 -19.34 2.29 -18.60
N PHE A 152 -19.62 3.27 -17.72
CA PHE A 152 -18.77 3.70 -16.61
C PHE A 152 -18.60 2.68 -15.47
N CYS A 153 -19.66 2.00 -15.02
CA CYS A 153 -19.50 0.92 -14.02
C CYS A 153 -18.67 -0.24 -14.60
N ARG A 154 -18.76 -0.50 -15.90
CA ARG A 154 -17.97 -1.54 -16.56
C ARG A 154 -16.48 -1.17 -16.64
N LEU A 155 -16.13 0.12 -16.67
CA LEU A 155 -14.74 0.60 -16.70
C LEU A 155 -14.02 0.40 -15.36
N ILE A 156 -14.62 0.81 -14.24
CA ILE A 156 -13.99 0.69 -12.91
C ILE A 156 -13.67 -0.77 -12.56
N TYR A 157 -14.56 -1.70 -12.93
CA TYR A 157 -14.31 -3.13 -12.67
C TYR A 157 -13.28 -3.76 -13.61
N ASN A 158 -13.13 -3.25 -14.84
CA ASN A 158 -12.25 -3.82 -15.86
C ASN A 158 -10.85 -3.18 -15.94
N ASN A 159 -10.68 -1.97 -15.39
CA ASN A 159 -9.41 -1.24 -15.41
C ASN A 159 -8.42 -1.73 -14.33
N LEU A 160 -8.88 -2.59 -13.41
CA LEU A 160 -8.01 -3.31 -12.48
C LEU A 160 -7.46 -4.57 -13.17
N ILE A 161 -6.20 -4.51 -13.58
CA ILE A 161 -5.48 -5.60 -14.24
C ILE A 161 -4.55 -6.32 -13.26
N GLN A 162 -4.17 -7.56 -13.56
CA GLN A 162 -3.16 -8.32 -12.83
C GLN A 162 -1.85 -8.31 -13.61
N ILE A 163 -0.73 -8.21 -12.90
CA ILE A 163 0.63 -8.40 -13.45
C ILE A 163 1.37 -9.45 -12.61
N SER A 164 2.26 -10.22 -13.24
CA SER A 164 3.18 -11.07 -12.48
C SER A 164 4.11 -10.17 -11.68
N GLN A 165 4.16 -10.29 -10.36
CA GLN A 165 5.10 -9.54 -9.54
C GLN A 165 6.43 -10.28 -9.34
N ASP A 166 6.43 -11.60 -9.50
CA ASP A 166 7.61 -12.45 -9.25
C ASP A 166 8.80 -12.15 -10.18
N GLN A 167 8.50 -11.69 -11.39
CA GLN A 167 9.48 -11.23 -12.36
C GLN A 167 10.26 -9.99 -11.92
N PHE A 168 9.81 -9.30 -10.87
CA PHE A 168 10.45 -8.10 -10.34
C PHE A 168 11.29 -8.38 -9.08
N THR A 169 11.28 -9.61 -8.55
CA THR A 169 12.05 -9.96 -7.33
C THR A 169 13.56 -10.05 -7.60
N PRO A 170 14.42 -9.69 -6.62
CA PRO A 170 15.86 -9.87 -6.75
C PRO A 170 16.26 -11.33 -7.05
N ASN A 171 17.33 -11.51 -7.84
CA ASN A 171 17.90 -12.82 -8.21
C ASN A 171 17.08 -13.72 -9.16
N LYS A 172 15.96 -13.23 -9.74
CA LYS A 172 15.37 -13.84 -10.94
C LYS A 172 15.79 -13.04 -12.18
N GLU A 173 16.10 -13.73 -13.29
CA GLU A 173 16.32 -13.04 -14.57
C GLU A 173 15.05 -12.27 -14.95
N ALA A 174 15.16 -10.96 -15.18
CA ALA A 174 14.06 -10.16 -15.70
C ALA A 174 13.59 -10.79 -17.02
N PRO A 175 12.29 -11.12 -17.18
CA PRO A 175 11.82 -11.80 -18.38
C PRO A 175 12.03 -10.91 -19.60
N LYS A 176 12.57 -11.50 -20.66
CA LYS A 176 12.84 -10.84 -21.96
C LYS A 176 11.58 -10.33 -22.68
N SER A 177 10.40 -10.72 -22.18
CA SER A 177 9.09 -10.23 -22.61
C SER A 177 8.07 -10.51 -21.51
N ILE A 178 7.27 -9.51 -21.16
CA ILE A 178 6.22 -9.64 -20.15
C ILE A 178 4.96 -10.14 -20.86
N SER A 179 4.46 -11.31 -20.48
CA SER A 179 3.13 -11.75 -20.93
C SER A 179 2.09 -10.94 -20.16
N MET A 180 1.69 -9.81 -20.74
CA MET A 180 0.51 -9.06 -20.33
C MET A 180 -0.74 -9.84 -20.76
N GLU A 181 -1.02 -10.98 -20.14
CA GLU A 181 -2.36 -11.52 -20.23
C GLU A 181 -3.26 -10.73 -19.29
N VAL A 182 -3.70 -9.56 -19.78
CA VAL A 182 -4.83 -8.81 -19.23
C VAL A 182 -6.08 -9.64 -19.50
N LYS A 183 -6.29 -10.70 -18.71
CA LYS A 183 -7.53 -11.48 -18.78
C LYS A 183 -8.58 -10.78 -17.92
N PRO A 184 -9.77 -10.48 -18.44
CA PRO A 184 -10.89 -10.04 -17.62
C PRO A 184 -11.08 -11.03 -16.46
N VAL A 185 -11.37 -10.52 -15.26
CA VAL A 185 -11.53 -11.30 -14.01
C VAL A 185 -12.45 -12.52 -14.16
N HIS A 186 -13.34 -12.50 -15.16
CA HIS A 186 -14.29 -13.55 -15.42
C HIS A 186 -13.76 -14.79 -16.18
N GLU A 187 -12.57 -14.74 -16.79
CA GLU A 187 -12.05 -15.86 -17.62
C GLU A 187 -10.99 -16.74 -16.95
N PHE A 188 -10.35 -16.29 -15.86
CA PHE A 188 -9.28 -17.05 -15.21
C PHE A 188 -9.76 -18.31 -14.43
N TRP A 189 -11.02 -18.33 -14.00
CA TRP A 189 -11.55 -19.45 -13.20
C TRP A 189 -11.89 -20.71 -14.01
N LYS A 190 -11.71 -20.70 -15.34
CA LYS A 190 -11.85 -21.91 -16.17
C LYS A 190 -10.47 -22.55 -16.39
N ARG A 191 -10.10 -23.45 -15.48
CA ARG A 191 -9.04 -24.49 -15.58
C ARG A 191 -8.14 -24.39 -16.83
N GLU A 192 -6.97 -23.77 -16.69
CA GLU A 192 -5.84 -24.08 -17.58
C GLU A 192 -5.10 -25.32 -17.06
N GLU A 193 -5.63 -26.49 -17.39
CA GLU A 193 -5.01 -27.81 -17.20
C GLU A 193 -3.94 -28.13 -18.28
N LYS A 194 -3.31 -27.14 -18.92
CA LYS A 194 -2.32 -27.43 -19.99
C LYS A 194 -1.03 -26.64 -19.85
N LYS A 195 0.00 -27.39 -19.42
CA LYS A 195 1.44 -27.10 -19.31
C LYS A 195 1.87 -26.46 -17.99
N ASN A 196 2.23 -27.31 -17.02
CA ASN A 196 3.23 -27.17 -15.93
C ASN A 196 3.82 -25.78 -15.58
N VAL A 197 3.01 -24.72 -15.53
CA VAL A 197 3.33 -23.46 -14.87
C VAL A 197 2.19 -23.21 -13.90
N ILE A 198 2.31 -23.76 -12.70
CA ILE A 198 1.45 -23.35 -11.59
C ILE A 198 1.98 -21.97 -11.20
N MET A 199 1.41 -20.90 -11.76
CA MET A 199 1.56 -19.55 -11.19
C MET A 199 1.06 -19.66 -9.76
N ARG A 200 1.96 -19.54 -8.77
CA ARG A 200 1.50 -19.52 -7.38
C ARG A 200 0.84 -18.16 -7.21
N ASN A 201 -0.35 -18.08 -6.62
CA ASN A 201 -1.05 -16.80 -6.44
C ASN A 201 -0.20 -15.72 -5.73
N ARG A 202 0.93 -16.07 -5.09
CA ARG A 202 1.87 -15.15 -4.40
C ARG A 202 2.66 -14.27 -5.36
N ASP A 203 2.54 -14.58 -6.64
CA ASP A 203 3.32 -14.03 -7.73
C ASP A 203 2.55 -12.95 -8.51
N ILE A 204 1.46 -12.39 -7.98
CA ILE A 204 0.68 -11.35 -8.68
C ILE A 204 0.58 -10.03 -7.90
N ALA A 205 0.56 -8.92 -8.64
CA ALA A 205 0.17 -7.59 -8.16
C ALA A 205 -1.01 -7.08 -9.00
N PHE A 206 -1.76 -6.10 -8.47
CA PHE A 206 -2.82 -5.45 -9.25
C PHE A 206 -2.37 -4.06 -9.70
N VAL A 207 -2.87 -3.63 -10.86
CA VAL A 207 -2.69 -2.26 -11.35
C VAL A 207 -4.05 -1.72 -11.80
N TYR A 208 -4.48 -0.59 -11.26
CA TYR A 208 -5.61 0.15 -11.80
C TYR A 208 -5.11 1.15 -12.85
N VAL A 209 -5.56 1.01 -14.09
CA VAL A 209 -5.17 1.89 -15.21
C VAL A 209 -6.38 2.72 -15.64
N PRO A 210 -6.45 4.03 -15.33
CA PRO A 210 -7.56 4.89 -15.74
C PRO A 210 -7.77 4.90 -17.26
N THR A 211 -9.00 5.14 -17.74
CA THR A 211 -9.38 5.12 -19.18
C THR A 211 -8.56 6.09 -20.06
N GLY A 212 -7.85 7.06 -19.46
CA GLY A 212 -6.98 8.00 -20.16
C GLY A 212 -5.47 7.76 -19.99
N CYS A 213 -5.07 6.64 -19.38
CA CYS A 213 -3.68 6.31 -19.08
C CYS A 213 -3.27 4.99 -19.75
N SER A 214 -1.96 4.77 -19.77
CA SER A 214 -1.32 3.50 -20.09
C SER A 214 -0.19 3.26 -19.10
N ILE A 215 0.37 2.06 -19.08
CA ILE A 215 1.60 1.74 -18.37
C ILE A 215 2.62 1.20 -19.37
N ASN A 216 3.91 1.36 -19.07
CA ASN A 216 5.02 0.91 -19.91
C ASN A 216 4.92 1.37 -21.40
N PRO A 217 5.06 2.68 -21.69
CA PRO A 217 5.38 3.75 -20.75
C PRO A 217 4.14 4.42 -20.15
N LEU A 218 4.32 4.98 -18.95
CA LEU A 218 3.34 5.87 -18.32
C LEU A 218 3.32 7.22 -19.05
N PRO A 219 2.16 7.69 -19.55
CA PRO A 219 2.06 9.01 -20.16
C PRO A 219 2.45 10.13 -19.18
N SER A 220 3.08 11.20 -19.68
CA SER A 220 3.56 12.31 -18.84
C SER A 220 2.47 13.11 -18.12
N ASN A 221 1.21 12.93 -18.51
CA ASN A 221 0.03 13.53 -17.88
C ASN A 221 -0.69 12.57 -16.92
N CYS A 222 -0.14 11.39 -16.67
CA CYS A 222 -0.62 10.43 -15.68
C CYS A 222 0.37 10.37 -14.51
N ILE A 223 -0.17 10.18 -13.31
CA ILE A 223 0.60 10.04 -12.06
C ILE A 223 0.56 8.58 -11.65
N LEU A 224 1.61 8.08 -11.00
CA LEU A 224 1.59 6.78 -10.33
C LEU A 224 1.46 6.96 -8.83
N HIS A 225 0.57 6.21 -8.20
CA HIS A 225 0.50 6.05 -6.74
C HIS A 225 0.53 4.57 -6.38
N VAL A 226 1.31 4.21 -5.36
CA VAL A 226 1.46 2.81 -4.90
C VAL A 226 0.66 2.66 -3.61
N VAL A 227 -0.23 1.68 -3.57
CA VAL A 227 -1.14 1.43 -2.46
C VAL A 227 -0.84 0.07 -1.85
N PHE A 228 -0.36 0.07 -0.62
CA PHE A 228 -0.02 -1.14 0.14
C PHE A 228 -1.18 -1.57 1.02
N HIS A 229 -1.55 -2.84 0.96
CA HIS A 229 -2.49 -3.45 1.91
C HIS A 229 -1.82 -3.73 3.27
N GLY A 230 -2.62 -3.94 4.32
CA GLY A 230 -2.13 -4.33 5.64
C GLY A 230 -1.92 -5.85 5.80
N CYS A 231 -1.54 -6.27 7.01
CA CYS A 231 -1.55 -7.69 7.39
C CYS A 231 -2.95 -8.30 7.20
N GLU A 232 -3.01 -9.59 6.91
CA GLU A 232 -4.19 -10.37 6.54
C GLU A 232 -4.92 -9.90 5.28
N GLN A 233 -4.54 -8.78 4.65
CA GLN A 233 -5.19 -8.22 3.46
C GLN A 233 -4.48 -8.60 2.15
N TYR A 234 -3.75 -9.71 2.14
CA TYR A 234 -3.10 -10.24 0.95
C TYR A 234 -4.05 -11.16 0.15
N ILE A 235 -3.78 -11.35 -1.15
CA ILE A 235 -4.70 -12.04 -2.07
C ILE A 235 -5.17 -13.44 -1.62
N GLN A 236 -4.33 -14.26 -0.98
CA GLN A 236 -4.73 -15.61 -0.54
C GLN A 236 -5.30 -15.67 0.87
N ALA A 237 -5.42 -14.53 1.57
CA ALA A 237 -6.12 -14.52 2.84
C ALA A 237 -7.54 -15.06 2.66
N SER A 238 -8.05 -15.74 3.68
CA SER A 238 -9.34 -16.40 3.63
C SER A 238 -10.08 -16.21 4.93
N TYR A 239 -11.30 -15.69 4.81
CA TYR A 239 -12.13 -15.24 5.90
C TYR A 239 -13.42 -16.04 5.86
N ASN A 240 -13.70 -16.84 6.90
CA ASN A 240 -14.88 -17.71 6.96
C ASN A 240 -15.07 -18.57 5.69
N GLY A 241 -13.97 -19.10 5.15
CA GLY A 241 -13.95 -19.93 3.94
C GLY A 241 -14.12 -19.18 2.62
N LYS A 242 -14.07 -17.83 2.63
CA LYS A 242 -14.11 -16.98 1.44
C LYS A 242 -12.75 -16.34 1.20
N GLN A 243 -12.24 -16.47 -0.01
CA GLN A 243 -10.97 -15.85 -0.41
C GLN A 243 -11.10 -14.33 -0.47
N PHE A 244 -10.07 -13.65 0.00
CA PHE A 244 -9.98 -12.20 0.03
C PHE A 244 -9.72 -11.61 -1.37
N ASN A 245 -8.83 -12.23 -2.15
CA ASN A 245 -8.57 -11.89 -3.55
C ASN A 245 -8.26 -10.39 -3.76
N ASP A 246 -8.98 -9.71 -4.66
CA ASP A 246 -8.80 -8.30 -5.03
C ASP A 246 -9.63 -7.34 -4.16
N THR A 247 -10.15 -7.80 -3.01
CA THR A 247 -11.04 -7.02 -2.15
C THR A 247 -10.43 -5.70 -1.71
N TYR A 248 -9.15 -5.69 -1.29
CA TYR A 248 -8.50 -4.43 -0.89
C TYR A 248 -8.36 -3.47 -2.07
N ALA A 249 -7.81 -3.95 -3.19
CA ALA A 249 -7.60 -3.14 -4.39
C ALA A 249 -8.91 -2.55 -4.93
N ARG A 250 -10.05 -3.23 -4.76
CA ARG A 250 -11.36 -2.72 -5.16
C ARG A 250 -12.01 -1.76 -4.18
N ASN A 251 -11.81 -1.97 -2.88
CA ASN A 251 -12.66 -1.36 -1.86
C ASN A 251 -11.92 -0.41 -0.91
N ALA A 252 -10.63 -0.14 -1.13
CA ALA A 252 -9.90 0.87 -0.36
C ALA A 252 -10.26 2.33 -0.76
N GLY A 253 -11.02 2.54 -1.83
CA GLY A 253 -11.54 3.86 -2.23
C GLY A 253 -10.64 4.67 -3.16
N TYR A 254 -9.50 4.13 -3.60
CA TYR A 254 -8.57 4.87 -4.46
C TYR A 254 -8.98 4.88 -5.95
N ASN A 255 -9.63 3.84 -6.46
CA ASN A 255 -9.86 3.64 -7.90
C ASN A 255 -10.75 4.74 -8.51
N GLU A 256 -11.79 5.13 -7.78
CA GLU A 256 -12.76 6.14 -8.22
C GLU A 256 -12.12 7.53 -8.34
N TRP A 257 -11.18 7.86 -7.45
CA TRP A 257 -10.35 9.06 -7.56
C TRP A 257 -9.34 8.95 -8.70
N ALA A 258 -8.72 7.79 -8.85
CA ALA A 258 -7.76 7.53 -9.91
C ALA A 258 -8.35 7.72 -11.32
N GLU A 259 -9.57 7.24 -11.53
CA GLU A 259 -10.26 7.34 -12.82
C GLU A 259 -10.46 8.80 -13.27
N THR A 260 -10.88 9.69 -12.36
CA THR A 260 -11.17 11.09 -12.70
C THR A 260 -9.94 12.00 -12.69
N ASN A 261 -8.80 11.50 -12.20
CA ASN A 261 -7.59 12.29 -11.99
C ASN A 261 -6.34 11.74 -12.69
N LYS A 262 -6.47 10.73 -13.55
CA LYS A 262 -5.34 10.13 -14.30
C LYS A 262 -4.23 9.60 -13.37
N ILE A 263 -4.64 8.95 -12.29
CA ILE A 263 -3.71 8.33 -11.34
C ILE A 263 -3.72 6.83 -11.61
N VAL A 264 -2.63 6.28 -12.13
CA VAL A 264 -2.41 4.84 -12.15
C VAL A 264 -2.13 4.38 -10.72
N LEU A 265 -2.79 3.30 -10.29
CA LEU A 265 -2.58 2.73 -8.96
C LEU A 265 -1.88 1.39 -9.08
N LEU A 266 -0.76 1.21 -8.38
CA LEU A 266 -0.11 -0.09 -8.22
C LEU A 266 -0.46 -0.63 -6.84
N TYR A 267 -0.91 -1.88 -6.78
CA TYR A 267 -1.20 -2.64 -5.56
C TYR A 267 -0.31 -3.87 -5.48
N PRO A 268 0.94 -3.73 -4.99
CA PRO A 268 1.83 -4.87 -4.74
C PRO A 268 1.20 -5.83 -3.73
N GLN A 269 1.62 -7.09 -3.73
CA GLN A 269 1.12 -8.08 -2.77
C GLN A 269 2.26 -8.62 -1.90
N ALA A 270 2.10 -8.53 -0.58
CA ALA A 270 2.81 -9.39 0.35
C ALA A 270 2.14 -10.78 0.41
N ALA A 271 2.73 -11.72 1.13
CA ALA A 271 2.15 -13.05 1.32
C ALA A 271 2.58 -13.63 2.65
N ALA A 272 1.72 -14.46 3.24
CA ALA A 272 2.04 -15.20 4.45
C ALA A 272 3.24 -16.15 4.24
N ASP A 273 4.10 -16.18 5.25
CA ASP A 273 5.28 -17.03 5.34
C ASP A 273 5.54 -17.42 6.81
N ASP A 274 4.86 -18.47 7.27
CA ASP A 274 5.02 -19.03 8.61
C ASP A 274 6.48 -19.36 8.94
N ALA A 275 7.24 -19.81 7.95
CA ALA A 275 8.62 -20.23 8.14
C ALA A 275 9.55 -19.05 8.49
N LYS A 276 9.15 -17.83 8.13
CA LYS A 276 9.86 -16.59 8.47
C LYS A 276 9.20 -15.83 9.63
N GLY A 277 8.17 -16.39 10.27
CA GLY A 277 7.45 -15.71 11.34
C GLY A 277 6.53 -14.59 10.84
N ASN A 278 6.03 -14.68 9.61
CA ASN A 278 5.04 -13.76 9.04
C ASN A 278 3.76 -14.51 8.64
N PRO A 279 3.03 -15.13 9.58
CA PRO A 279 1.82 -15.90 9.26
C PRO A 279 0.70 -15.04 8.68
N ASP A 280 0.70 -13.74 9.00
CA ASP A 280 -0.37 -12.82 8.62
C ASP A 280 -0.10 -12.14 7.27
N GLY A 281 1.03 -12.43 6.61
CA GLY A 281 1.36 -11.87 5.30
C GLY A 281 1.51 -10.35 5.30
N CYS A 282 2.08 -9.81 6.38
CA CYS A 282 2.47 -8.41 6.50
C CYS A 282 3.61 -8.06 5.54
N TRP A 283 3.79 -6.77 5.28
CA TRP A 283 5.04 -6.23 4.72
C TRP A 283 6.19 -6.38 5.72
N ASP A 284 7.43 -6.39 5.26
CA ASP A 284 8.59 -6.53 6.12
C ASP A 284 8.96 -5.20 6.75
N TRP A 285 8.58 -5.05 8.02
CA TRP A 285 8.91 -3.88 8.85
C TRP A 285 9.67 -4.26 10.12
N TRP A 286 10.09 -5.52 10.26
CA TRP A 286 10.87 -6.03 11.40
C TRP A 286 12.04 -6.94 11.00
N GLY A 287 12.36 -7.04 9.71
CA GLY A 287 13.53 -7.75 9.19
C GLY A 287 13.37 -9.25 9.01
N TYR A 288 12.13 -9.77 8.89
CA TYR A 288 11.93 -11.22 8.72
C TYR A 288 12.49 -11.76 7.41
N ASN A 289 12.67 -10.89 6.40
CA ASN A 289 13.29 -11.22 5.13
C ASN A 289 14.77 -10.80 5.04
N GLY A 290 15.35 -10.36 6.16
CA GLY A 290 16.75 -9.98 6.28
C GLY A 290 16.93 -8.53 6.72
N LYS A 291 18.14 -8.20 7.20
CA LYS A 291 18.48 -6.90 7.82
C LYS A 291 18.34 -5.70 6.89
N ASN A 292 18.35 -5.93 5.58
CA ASN A 292 18.24 -4.86 4.58
C ASN A 292 16.79 -4.44 4.30
N TYR A 293 15.78 -4.95 5.03
CA TYR A 293 14.35 -4.67 4.77
C TYR A 293 14.01 -3.18 4.68
N ALA A 294 14.71 -2.34 5.45
CA ALA A 294 14.53 -0.90 5.45
C ALA A 294 15.30 -0.20 4.31
N TRP A 295 16.30 -0.86 3.72
CA TRP A 295 17.22 -0.27 2.74
C TRP A 295 16.74 -0.47 1.30
N LYS A 296 17.33 0.29 0.38
CA LYS A 296 17.09 0.15 -1.07
C LYS A 296 17.37 -1.25 -1.59
N SER A 297 18.30 -1.96 -0.94
CA SER A 297 18.70 -3.32 -1.29
C SER A 297 17.79 -4.41 -0.68
N GLY A 298 16.79 -4.03 0.12
CA GLY A 298 15.81 -4.96 0.65
C GLY A 298 14.94 -5.55 -0.46
N ASP A 299 14.58 -6.83 -0.36
CA ASP A 299 13.91 -7.53 -1.46
C ASP A 299 12.55 -6.91 -1.79
N GLN A 300 11.74 -6.59 -0.79
CA GLN A 300 10.42 -6.00 -1.01
C GLN A 300 10.52 -4.61 -1.62
N ILE A 301 11.43 -3.77 -1.12
CA ILE A 301 11.71 -2.43 -1.64
C ILE A 301 12.17 -2.52 -3.10
N THR A 302 13.12 -3.40 -3.40
CA THR A 302 13.63 -3.62 -4.77
C THR A 302 12.52 -4.11 -5.70
N THR A 303 11.70 -5.06 -5.25
CA THR A 303 10.61 -5.61 -6.06
C THR A 303 9.61 -4.53 -6.45
N VAL A 304 9.20 -3.68 -5.51
CA VAL A 304 8.28 -2.57 -5.80
C VAL A 304 8.94 -1.51 -6.68
N ALA A 305 10.21 -1.16 -6.43
CA ALA A 305 10.96 -0.22 -7.26
C ALA A 305 11.07 -0.67 -8.73
N ASN A 306 11.24 -1.98 -8.95
CA ASN A 306 11.25 -2.59 -10.28
C ASN A 306 9.87 -2.54 -10.95
N MET A 307 8.78 -2.79 -10.20
CA MET A 307 7.41 -2.61 -10.71
C MET A 307 7.14 -1.15 -11.10
N VAL A 308 7.58 -0.21 -10.27
CA VAL A 308 7.47 1.24 -10.54
C VAL A 308 8.24 1.59 -11.82
N SER A 309 9.51 1.18 -11.94
CA SER A 309 10.33 1.42 -13.14
C SER A 309 9.64 0.88 -14.39
N TYR A 310 9.12 -0.34 -14.33
CA TYR A 310 8.36 -0.94 -15.42
C TYR A 310 7.13 -0.12 -15.82
N ILE A 311 6.34 0.36 -14.86
CA ILE A 311 5.16 1.19 -15.15
C ILE A 311 5.57 2.47 -15.88
N PHE A 312 6.67 3.10 -15.48
CA PHE A 312 7.21 4.27 -16.17
C PHE A 312 7.80 3.95 -17.55
N GLY A 313 8.14 2.69 -17.81
CA GLY A 313 8.77 2.23 -19.05
C GLY A 313 10.30 2.40 -19.06
N ASN A 314 10.91 2.32 -17.88
CA ASN A 314 12.36 2.37 -17.68
C ASN A 314 12.97 0.97 -17.49
#